data_AF-A0A412X148-F1
#
_entry.id   AF-A0A412X148-F1
#
_cell.length_a   1.000
_cell.length_b   1.000
_cell.length_c   1.000
_cell.angle_alpha   90.00
_cell.angle_beta   90.00
_cell.angle_gamma   90.00
#
_symmetry.space_group_name_H-M   'P 1'
#
loop_
_entity.id
_entity.type
_entity.pdbx_description
1 polymer ?
#
loop_
_entity_poly.entity_id
_entity_poly.type
_entity_poly.pdbx_seq_one_letter_code
_entity_poly.pdbx_strand_id
1 'polypeptide(L)'
;MTTIHGILECPLLDHGSKSEGRRAILTDDDGKKYKLYRAGILPSGDPFFIPYDGMHIGVTGSVEEETGNFLVTSLLLEDGTEVFPQTPEIPAGELIELPPPHKPKKLIKKKNK
;
A
#
# COMPACT_ATOMS: atom_id res chain seq x y z
N MET A 1 -13.82 -1.37 -2.72
CA MET A 1 -12.61 -1.17 -3.53
C MET A 1 -13.07 -0.68 -4.89
N THR A 2 -12.50 0.44 -5.32
CA THR A 2 -12.81 1.13 -6.57
C THR A 2 -11.53 1.20 -7.36
N THR A 3 -11.60 0.95 -8.66
CA THR A 3 -10.48 1.13 -9.59
C THR A 3 -10.78 2.34 -10.44
N ILE A 4 -9.88 3.32 -10.42
CA ILE A 4 -9.99 4.58 -11.15
C ILE A 4 -8.85 4.60 -12.16
N HIS A 5 -9.16 4.80 -13.43
CA HIS A 5 -8.16 4.90 -14.48
C HIS A 5 -7.91 6.36 -14.79
N GLY A 6 -6.65 6.78 -14.72
CA GLY A 6 -6.33 8.18 -14.95
C GLY A 6 -4.84 8.44 -15.02
N ILE A 7 -4.51 9.71 -15.25
CA ILE A 7 -3.13 10.17 -15.30
C ILE A 7 -2.66 10.40 -13.88
N LEU A 8 -1.63 9.67 -13.46
CA LEU A 8 -0.97 9.93 -12.19
C LEU A 8 -0.02 11.11 -12.36
N GLU A 9 -0.19 12.15 -11.54
CA GLU A 9 0.71 13.30 -11.46
C GLU A 9 1.24 13.41 -10.02
N CYS A 10 2.55 13.59 -9.84
CA CYS A 10 3.19 13.84 -8.56
C CYS A 10 3.87 15.23 -8.53
N PRO A 11 3.08 16.32 -8.67
CA PRO A 11 3.65 17.67 -8.70
C PRO A 11 4.47 17.94 -7.43
N LEU A 12 5.66 18.50 -7.62
CA LEU A 12 6.51 18.98 -6.54
C LEU A 12 5.84 20.22 -5.91
N LEU A 13 5.22 20.05 -4.74
CA LEU A 13 4.72 21.17 -3.96
C LEU A 13 5.87 21.78 -3.15
N ASP A 14 5.98 23.11 -3.24
CA ASP A 14 6.88 23.92 -2.40
C ASP A 14 8.38 23.64 -2.60
N HIS A 15 8.90 23.98 -3.79
CA HIS A 15 10.33 24.00 -4.06
C HIS A 15 11.05 24.95 -3.07
N GLY A 16 11.80 24.41 -2.11
CA GLY A 16 12.59 25.17 -1.13
C GLY A 16 12.02 25.31 0.28
N SER A 17 11.01 24.51 0.66
CA SER A 17 10.36 24.56 1.98
C SER A 17 10.60 23.30 2.81
N LYS A 18 10.61 23.38 4.14
CA LYS A 18 10.80 22.20 5.03
C LYS A 18 9.69 21.15 4.93
N SER A 19 8.60 21.48 4.24
CA SER A 19 7.49 20.59 3.89
C SER A 19 7.48 20.21 2.40
N GLU A 20 8.60 20.39 1.69
CA GLU A 20 8.77 19.98 0.29
C GLU A 20 8.40 18.50 0.17
N GLY A 21 7.34 18.24 -0.59
CA GLY A 21 6.73 16.93 -0.65
C GLY A 21 6.01 16.73 -1.96
N ARG A 22 6.36 15.66 -2.67
CA ARG A 22 5.60 15.24 -3.85
C ARG A 22 4.32 14.57 -3.38
N ARG A 23 3.20 15.08 -3.84
CA ARG A 23 1.87 14.49 -3.58
C ARG A 23 1.40 13.82 -4.84
N ALA A 24 1.09 12.53 -4.73
CA ALA A 24 0.47 11.79 -5.81
C ALA A 24 -0.99 12.23 -5.97
N ILE A 25 -1.35 12.64 -7.17
CA ILE A 25 -2.67 13.08 -7.58
C ILE A 25 -3.05 12.23 -8.79
N LEU A 26 -4.20 11.58 -8.76
CA LEU A 26 -4.75 10.90 -9.91
C LEU A 26 -5.78 11.79 -10.57
N THR A 27 -5.58 12.11 -11.83
CA THR A 27 -6.54 12.83 -12.67
C THR A 27 -7.31 11.80 -13.50
N ASP A 28 -8.58 11.57 -13.17
CA ASP A 28 -9.50 10.72 -13.92
C ASP A 28 -9.82 11.31 -15.31
N ASP A 29 -10.38 10.52 -16.23
CA ASP A 29 -10.79 10.97 -17.58
C ASP A 29 -11.83 12.11 -17.53
N ASP A 30 -12.66 12.15 -16.48
CA ASP A 30 -13.60 13.25 -16.22
C ASP A 30 -12.90 14.56 -15.79
N GLY A 31 -11.57 14.55 -15.63
CA GLY A 31 -10.77 15.67 -15.13
C GLY A 31 -10.82 15.83 -13.61
N LYS A 32 -11.39 14.86 -12.91
CA LYS A 32 -11.52 14.87 -11.45
C LYS A 32 -10.21 14.42 -10.80
N LYS A 33 -9.72 15.23 -9.87
CA LYS A 33 -8.44 15.01 -9.19
C LYS A 33 -8.64 14.35 -7.83
N TYR A 34 -8.00 13.20 -7.63
CA TYR A 34 -8.02 12.43 -6.39
C TYR A 34 -6.64 12.44 -5.74
N LYS A 35 -6.57 12.74 -4.43
CA LYS A 35 -5.30 12.75 -3.69
C LYS A 35 -4.96 11.33 -3.28
N LEU A 36 -3.95 10.74 -3.90
CA LEU A 36 -3.54 9.39 -3.59
C LEU A 36 -2.71 9.38 -2.30
N TYR A 37 -2.99 8.41 -1.44
CA TYR A 37 -2.19 8.12 -0.26
C TYR A 37 -2.10 6.63 -0.02
N ARG A 38 -1.09 6.21 0.75
CA ARG A 38 -0.87 4.81 1.12
C ARG A 38 -1.03 4.65 2.62
N ALA A 39 -1.56 3.51 3.05
CA ALA A 39 -1.64 3.19 4.47
C ALA A 39 -0.23 3.09 5.06
N GLY A 40 0.04 3.86 6.11
CA GLY A 40 1.30 3.82 6.86
C GLY A 40 2.45 4.66 6.29
N ILE A 41 2.29 5.34 5.15
CA ILE A 41 3.26 6.31 4.63
C ILE A 41 2.63 7.70 4.57
N LEU A 42 3.41 8.72 4.89
CA LEU A 42 2.95 10.10 4.79
C LEU A 42 2.65 10.45 3.33
N PRO A 43 1.52 11.10 3.03
CA PRO A 43 1.15 11.48 1.66
C PRO A 43 2.08 12.55 1.03
N SER A 44 3.09 13.03 1.77
CA SER A 44 4.06 14.01 1.31
C SER A 44 5.41 13.32 1.11
N GLY A 45 5.85 13.19 -0.14
CA GLY A 45 7.16 12.63 -0.47
C GLY A 45 7.20 11.12 -0.63
N ASP A 46 6.10 10.49 -1.03
CA ASP A 46 6.08 9.05 -1.27
C ASP A 46 6.87 8.71 -2.56
N PRO A 47 8.00 7.96 -2.47
CA PRO A 47 8.87 7.70 -3.60
C PRO A 47 8.29 6.68 -4.60
N PHE A 48 7.20 5.98 -4.23
CA PHE A 48 6.60 4.94 -5.05
C PHE A 48 5.88 5.49 -6.28
N PHE A 49 5.34 6.70 -6.19
CA PHE A 49 4.61 7.35 -7.29
C PHE A 49 5.51 8.10 -8.26
N ILE A 50 6.75 8.40 -7.87
CA ILE A 50 7.75 9.11 -8.67
C ILE A 50 7.98 8.51 -10.05
N PRO A 51 8.23 7.18 -10.18
CA PRO A 51 8.47 6.59 -11.50
C PRO A 51 7.23 6.54 -12.38
N TYR A 52 6.04 6.68 -11.78
CA TYR A 52 4.76 6.64 -12.49
C TYR A 52 4.20 8.03 -12.79
N ASP A 53 4.94 9.09 -12.47
CA ASP A 53 4.57 10.48 -12.76
C ASP A 53 4.33 10.69 -14.26
N GLY A 54 3.17 11.25 -14.60
CA GLY A 54 2.72 11.47 -15.97
C GLY A 54 2.26 10.20 -16.70
N MET A 55 2.17 9.04 -16.03
CA MET A 55 1.72 7.80 -16.65
C MET A 55 0.22 7.60 -16.47
N HIS A 56 -0.44 7.05 -17.51
CA HIS A 56 -1.82 6.60 -17.42
C HIS A 56 -1.84 5.23 -16.73
N ILE A 57 -2.36 5.19 -15.51
CA ILE A 57 -2.44 3.96 -14.71
C ILE A 57 -3.84 3.84 -14.08
N GLY A 58 -4.28 2.60 -13.90
CA GLY A 58 -5.37 2.27 -13.00
C GLY A 58 -4.89 2.33 -11.55
N VAL A 59 -5.62 2.99 -10.68
CA VAL A 59 -5.37 2.97 -9.24
C VAL A 59 -6.55 2.27 -8.59
N THR A 60 -6.27 1.13 -7.98
CA THR A 60 -7.25 0.36 -7.22
C THR A 60 -7.10 0.68 -5.75
N GLY A 61 -8.21 0.94 -5.09
CA GLY A 61 -8.17 1.42 -3.72
C GLY A 61 -9.54 1.68 -3.10
N SER A 62 -9.54 2.47 -2.02
CA SER A 62 -10.75 2.97 -1.39
C SER A 62 -10.77 4.49 -1.49
N VAL A 63 -11.80 5.04 -2.11
CA VAL A 63 -12.02 6.48 -2.17
C VAL A 63 -12.69 6.95 -0.88
N GLU A 64 -12.13 7.97 -0.23
CA GLU A 64 -12.75 8.71 0.86
C GLU A 64 -13.32 10.01 0.30
N GLU A 65 -14.60 9.96 -0.10
CA GLU A 65 -15.32 11.12 -0.64
C GLU A 65 -15.41 12.27 0.36
N GLU A 66 -15.38 11.96 1.66
CA GLU A 66 -15.46 12.90 2.77
C GLU A 66 -14.30 13.88 2.82
N THR A 67 -13.11 13.41 2.43
CA THR A 67 -11.85 14.16 2.52
C THR A 67 -11.18 14.36 1.15
N GLY A 68 -11.70 13.73 0.09
CA GLY A 68 -11.10 13.71 -1.25
C GLY A 68 -9.78 12.95 -1.31
N ASN A 69 -9.53 12.07 -0.33
CA ASN A 69 -8.36 11.21 -0.28
C ASN A 69 -8.70 9.86 -0.90
N PHE A 70 -7.71 9.23 -1.54
CA PHE A 70 -7.86 7.93 -2.17
C PHE A 70 -6.76 7.01 -1.65
N LEU A 71 -7.17 6.00 -0.89
CA LEU A 71 -6.27 5.00 -0.34
C LEU A 71 -5.89 4.02 -1.43
N VAL A 72 -4.65 4.11 -1.90
CA VAL A 72 -4.11 3.20 -2.91
C VAL A 72 -3.80 1.85 -2.26
N THR A 73 -4.46 0.79 -2.76
CA THR A 73 -4.14 -0.59 -2.40
C THR A 73 -3.31 -1.28 -3.48
N SER A 74 -3.43 -0.87 -4.74
CA SER A 74 -2.67 -1.38 -5.88
C SER A 74 -2.70 -0.40 -7.05
N LEU A 75 -1.63 -0.42 -7.86
CA LEU A 75 -1.55 0.28 -9.14
C LEU A 75 -1.61 -0.74 -10.26
N LEU A 76 -2.42 -0.51 -11.27
CA LEU A 76 -2.51 -1.28 -12.49
C LEU A 76 -1.91 -0.45 -13.62
N LEU A 77 -0.74 -0.84 -14.12
CA LEU A 77 -0.15 -0.18 -15.28
C LEU A 77 -0.93 -0.51 -16.56
N GLU A 78 -0.76 0.33 -17.58
CA GLU A 78 -1.33 0.11 -18.92
C GLU A 78 -0.87 -1.22 -19.55
N ASP A 79 0.33 -1.69 -19.20
CA ASP A 79 0.87 -3.00 -19.61
C ASP A 79 0.14 -4.20 -18.96
N GLY A 80 -0.82 -3.94 -18.06
CA GLY A 80 -1.52 -4.95 -17.26
C GLY A 80 -0.74 -5.41 -16.04
N THR A 81 0.38 -4.76 -15.73
CA THR A 81 1.19 -5.06 -14.54
C THR A 81 0.52 -4.47 -13.30
N GLU A 82 0.15 -5.30 -12.34
CA GLU A 82 -0.32 -4.87 -11.02
C GLU A 82 0.87 -4.67 -10.06
N VAL A 83 1.14 -3.42 -9.71
CA VAL A 83 2.15 -3.03 -8.73
C VAL A 83 1.47 -2.73 -7.40
N PHE A 84 1.74 -3.59 -6.43
CA PHE A 84 1.27 -3.38 -5.08
C PHE A 84 2.24 -2.43 -4.37
N PRO A 85 1.76 -1.32 -3.80
CA PRO A 85 2.56 -0.53 -2.88
C PRO A 85 2.97 -1.46 -1.74
N GLN A 86 4.24 -1.84 -1.68
CA GLN A 86 4.74 -2.68 -0.59
C GLN A 86 4.47 -1.94 0.72
N THR A 87 3.40 -2.34 1.43
CA THR A 87 3.25 -2.06 2.85
C THR A 87 4.60 -2.42 3.45
N PRO A 88 5.26 -1.56 4.26
CA PRO A 88 6.42 -2.03 5.00
C PRO A 88 6.00 -3.33 5.66
N GLU A 89 6.53 -4.43 5.16
CA GLU A 89 6.28 -5.74 5.70
C GLU A 89 6.83 -5.63 7.12
N ILE A 90 5.94 -5.43 8.09
CA ILE A 90 6.13 -6.16 9.33
C ILE A 90 6.21 -7.59 8.81
N PRO A 91 7.39 -8.23 8.86
CA PRO A 91 7.60 -9.49 8.18
C PRO A 91 6.45 -10.39 8.55
N ALA A 92 5.71 -10.87 7.56
CA ALA A 92 4.72 -11.91 7.73
C ALA A 92 5.41 -13.27 7.99
N GLY A 93 6.40 -13.28 8.86
CA GLY A 93 6.85 -14.43 9.63
C GLY A 93 6.71 -13.98 11.08
N GLU A 94 5.63 -14.30 11.79
CA GLU A 94 5.27 -15.66 12.12
C GLU A 94 3.77 -15.69 12.47
N LEU A 95 2.91 -16.12 11.55
CA LEU A 95 1.84 -16.99 12.02
C LEU A 95 2.59 -18.25 12.45
N ILE A 96 2.92 -18.35 13.73
CA ILE A 96 3.27 -19.62 14.33
C ILE A 96 2.02 -20.47 14.06
N GLU A 97 2.05 -21.27 12.99
CA GLU A 97 1.30 -22.51 12.96
C GLU A 97 1.74 -23.23 14.23
N LEU A 98 0.94 -23.08 15.28
CA LEU A 98 1.07 -23.90 16.47
C LEU A 98 1.10 -25.32 15.94
N PRO A 99 2.21 -26.07 16.13
CA PRO A 99 2.21 -27.47 15.74
C PRO A 99 0.99 -28.10 16.43
N PRO A 100 0.22 -28.97 15.73
CA PRO A 100 -0.93 -29.61 16.33
C PRO A 100 -0.46 -30.22 17.66
N PRO A 101 -1.20 -30.07 18.76
CA PRO A 101 -0.78 -30.63 20.04
C PRO A 101 -0.71 -32.14 19.87
N HIS A 102 0.50 -32.64 19.59
CA HIS A 102 0.82 -34.04 19.59
C HIS A 102 0.61 -34.49 21.02
N LYS A 103 -0.54 -35.14 21.24
CA LYS A 103 -0.89 -35.82 22.49
C LYS A 103 0.35 -36.54 23.01
N PRO A 104 0.88 -36.19 24.20
CA PRO A 104 1.93 -36.99 24.78
C PRO A 104 1.30 -38.34 25.18
N LYS A 105 1.71 -39.39 24.45
CA LYS A 105 1.49 -40.78 24.81
C LYS A 105 2.03 -41.00 26.24
N LYS A 106 1.17 -41.52 27.12
CA LYS A 106 1.55 -42.14 28.40
C LYS A 106 2.71 -43.13 28.19
N LEU A 107 3.83 -42.91 28.87
CA LEU A 107 4.81 -43.95 29.24
C LEU A 107 5.72 -43.37 30.34
N ILE A 108 5.42 -43.58 31.64
CA ILE A 108 5.83 -44.71 32.49
C ILE A 108 7.32 -44.68 32.90
N LYS A 109 7.54 -44.69 34.23
CA LYS A 109 8.75 -45.08 35.01
C LYS A 109 9.95 -44.11 34.92
N LYS A 110 10.82 -43.93 35.91
CA LYS A 110 11.23 -44.65 37.15
C LYS A 110 12.08 -43.61 37.94
N LYS A 111 11.82 -43.35 39.22
CA LYS A 111 12.48 -43.93 40.42
C LYS A 111 13.96 -43.52 40.64
N ASN A 112 14.20 -42.99 41.86
CA ASN A 112 15.45 -42.87 42.64
C ASN A 112 16.47 -41.81 42.16
N LYS A 113 17.14 -41.06 43.05
CA LYS A 113 17.67 -41.40 44.38
C LYS A 113 17.73 -40.17 45.27
#